data_AF-A0A7Y2NCK8-F1
#
_entry.id   AF-A0A7Y2NCK8-F1
#
_cell.length_a   1.000
_cell.length_b   1.000
_cell.length_c   1.000
_cell.angle_alpha   90.00
_cell.angle_beta   90.00
_cell.angle_gamma   90.00
#
_symmetry.space_group_name_H-M   'P 1'
#
loop_
_entity.id
_entity.type
_entity.pdbx_description
1 polymer ?
#
loop_
_entity_poly.entity_id
_entity_poly.type
_entity_poly.pdbx_seq_one_letter_code
_entity_poly.pdbx_strand_id
1 'polypeptide(L)' 'MLARLVDGARVVTVDARTVFGAIEAVVELHPELRVHIFDEAGEVREHIACFHNGSAISRDHAVAPDDRVTVLQAVSGG' A
#
# COMPACT_ATOMS: atom_id res chain seq x y z
N MET A 1 11.48 -5.15 1.00
CA MET A 1 11.96 -3.76 0.85
C MET A 1 11.05 -2.79 1.59
N LEU A 2 9.74 -2.74 1.29
CA LEU A 2 8.76 -1.87 1.96
C LEU A 2 8.75 -1.96 3.50
N ALA A 3 8.76 -3.17 4.09
CA ALA A 3 8.73 -3.34 5.56
C ALA A 3 9.90 -2.65 6.29
N ARG A 4 11.02 -2.36 5.63
CA ARG A 4 12.15 -1.65 6.26
C ARG A 4 11.90 -0.15 6.40
N LEU A 5 10.97 0.40 5.62
CA LEU A 5 10.64 1.83 5.55
C LEU A 5 9.49 2.21 6.50
N VAL A 6 8.95 1.23 7.21
CA VAL A 6 7.90 1.37 8.23
C VAL A 6 8.41 0.86 9.58
N ASP A 7 9.65 1.23 9.94
CA ASP A 7 10.30 0.83 11.20
C ASP A 7 10.35 -0.70 11.46
N GLY A 8 10.33 -1.51 10.40
CA GLY A 8 10.26 -2.96 10.50
C GLY A 8 8.85 -3.51 10.75
N ALA A 9 7.84 -2.64 10.90
CA ALA A 9 6.45 -3.04 11.02
C ALA A 9 6.00 -3.78 9.75
N ARG A 10 5.32 -4.90 9.95
CA ARG A 10 4.75 -5.68 8.82
C ARG A 10 3.26 -5.44 8.65
N VAL A 11 2.65 -4.75 9.61
CA VAL A 11 1.23 -4.40 9.67
C VAL A 11 1.14 -3.01 10.27
N VAL A 12 0.38 -2.12 9.61
CA VAL A 12 0.06 -0.76 10.08
C VAL A 12 -1.46 -0.63 10.06
N THR A 13 -2.03 -0.06 11.11
CA THR A 13 -3.47 0.22 11.19
C THR A 13 -3.72 1.69 10.89
N VAL A 14 -4.62 1.97 9.95
CA VAL A 14 -4.98 3.32 9.52
C VAL A 14 -6.48 3.42 9.31
N ASP A 15 -7.03 4.63 9.44
CA ASP A 15 -8.41 4.92 9.09
C ASP A 15 -8.50 5.27 7.60
N ALA A 16 -9.27 4.51 6.83
CA ALA A 16 -9.46 4.73 5.41
C ALA A 16 -10.81 4.19 4.93
N ARG A 17 -11.25 4.66 3.75
CA ARG A 17 -12.45 4.17 3.07
C ARG A 17 -12.16 3.40 1.78
N THR A 18 -10.94 3.54 1.26
CA THR A 18 -10.45 2.84 0.07
C THR A 18 -9.03 2.36 0.29
N VAL A 19 -8.58 1.41 -0.52
CA VAL A 19 -7.18 0.95 -0.52
C VAL A 19 -6.23 2.12 -0.79
N PHE A 20 -6.54 3.00 -1.74
CA PHE A 20 -5.74 4.18 -2.03
C PHE A 20 -5.64 5.10 -0.82
N GLY A 21 -6.76 5.40 -0.15
CA GLY A 21 -6.75 6.21 1.07
C GLY A 21 -5.94 5.57 2.21
N ALA A 22 -5.95 4.24 2.32
CA ALA A 22 -5.11 3.53 3.29
C ALA A 22 -3.61 3.68 2.95
N ILE A 23 -3.26 3.59 1.67
CA ILE A 23 -1.89 3.80 1.20
C ILE A 23 -1.43 5.23 1.48
N GLU A 24 -2.27 6.24 1.19
CA GLU A 24 -1.97 7.64 1.49
C GLU A 24 -1.74 7.85 2.99
N ALA A 25 -2.64 7.34 3.85
CA ALA A 25 -2.50 7.46 5.30
C ALA A 25 -1.19 6.82 5.82
N VAL A 26 -0.80 5.65 5.29
CA VAL A 26 0.47 5.01 5.66
C VAL A 26 1.67 5.84 5.19
N VAL A 27 1.58 6.49 4.03
CA VAL A 27 2.64 7.36 3.49
C VAL A 27 2.75 8.67 4.26
N GLU A 28 1.65 9.21 4.78
CA GLU A 28 1.68 10.36 5.69
C GLU A 28 2.43 10.03 6.98
N LEU A 29 2.26 8.81 7.51
CA LEU A 29 2.99 8.32 8.69
C LEU A 29 4.46 8.02 8.38
N HIS A 30 4.76 7.54 7.16
CA HIS A 30 6.11 7.17 6.72
C HIS A 30 6.44 7.77 5.34
N PRO A 31 6.83 9.06 5.29
CA PRO A 31 7.02 9.79 4.02
C PRO A 31 8.02 9.14 3.06
N GLU A 32 9.00 8.38 3.58
CA GLU A 32 9.98 7.64 2.78
C GLU A 32 9.33 6.62 1.84
N LEU A 33 8.15 6.08 2.18
CA LEU A 33 7.40 5.17 1.31
C LEU A 33 6.95 5.82 0.01
N ARG A 34 6.79 7.16 -0.01
CA ARG A 34 6.19 7.87 -1.13
C ARG A 34 6.90 7.57 -2.45
N VAL A 35 8.23 7.60 -2.47
CA VAL A 35 9.03 7.38 -3.68
C VAL A 35 8.98 5.92 -4.18
N HIS A 36 8.64 4.98 -3.30
CA HIS A 36 8.54 3.56 -3.61
C HIS A 36 7.14 3.14 -4.06
N ILE A 37 6.11 3.87 -3.62
CA ILE A 37 4.71 3.56 -3.92
C ILE A 37 4.19 4.40 -5.07
N PHE A 38 4.53 5.68 -5.11
CA PHE A 38 4.05 6.62 -6.11
C PHE A 38 5.13 6.98 -7.12
N ASP A 39 4.70 7.31 -8.33
CA ASP A 39 5.53 7.92 -9.36
C ASP A 39 5.61 9.45 -9.20
N GLU A 40 6.19 10.12 -10.21
CA GLU A 40 6.39 11.58 -10.22
C GLU A 40 5.08 12.36 -10.41
N ALA A 41 4.06 11.74 -11.00
CA ALA A 41 2.73 12.32 -11.12
C ALA A 41 1.89 12.17 -9.84
N GLY A 42 2.38 11.37 -8.87
CA GLY A 42 1.65 11.04 -7.66
C GLY A 42 0.71 9.84 -7.81
N GLU A 43 0.82 9.11 -8.91
CA GLU A 43 0.04 7.91 -9.16
C GLU A 43 0.74 6.69 -8.57
N VAL A 44 -0.04 5.72 -8.09
CA VAL A 44 0.55 4.47 -7.56
C VAL A 44 1.21 3.71 -8.71
N ARG A 45 2.47 3.33 -8.53
CA ARG A 45 3.28 2.64 -9.54
C ARG A 45 2.65 1.31 -9.95
N GLU A 46 2.78 0.95 -11.23
CA GLU A 46 2.21 -0.27 -11.80
C GLU A 46 2.68 -1.55 -11.09
N HIS A 47 3.92 -1.57 -10.58
CA HIS A 47 4.44 -2.72 -9.84
C HIS A 47 3.92 -2.83 -8.41
N ILE A 48 3.02 -1.95 -7.96
CA ILE A 48 2.36 -2.07 -6.65
C ILE A 48 1.03 -2.80 -6.83
N ALA A 49 0.95 -4.00 -6.26
CA ALA A 49 -0.23 -4.84 -6.27
C ALA A 49 -0.88 -4.87 -4.88
N CYS A 50 -2.21 -4.80 -4.87
CA CYS A 50 -3.02 -4.82 -3.65
C CYS A 50 -3.87 -6.09 -3.61
N PHE A 51 -3.94 -6.73 -2.45
CA PHE A 51 -4.71 -7.95 -2.24
C PHE A 51 -5.59 -7.84 -1.01
N HIS A 52 -6.82 -8.33 -1.09
CA HIS A 52 -7.70 -8.55 0.05
C HIS A 52 -8.10 -10.03 0.09
N ASN A 53 -7.87 -10.68 1.23
CA ASN A 53 -8.14 -12.12 1.43
C ASN A 53 -7.56 -13.01 0.31
N GLY A 54 -6.35 -12.68 -0.17
CA GLY A 54 -5.64 -13.43 -1.21
C GLY A 54 -6.09 -13.15 -2.65
N SER A 55 -7.10 -12.29 -2.84
CA SER A 55 -7.58 -11.89 -4.17
C SER A 55 -7.04 -10.52 -4.54
N ALA A 56 -6.56 -10.36 -5.78
CA ALA A 56 -6.11 -9.06 -6.29
C ALA A 56 -7.30 -8.09 -6.37
N ILE A 57 -7.09 -6.85 -5.94
CA ILE A 57 -8.11 -5.80 -5.92
C ILE A 57 -7.57 -4.51 -6.52
N SER A 58 -8.49 -3.67 -7.01
CA SER A 58 -8.16 -2.30 -7.43
C SER A 58 -7.80 -1.44 -6.22
N ARG A 59 -7.05 -0.37 -6.46
CA ARG A 59 -6.72 0.65 -5.46
C ARG A 59 -7.94 1.49 -5.06
N ASP A 60 -8.94 1.55 -5.92
CA ASP A 60 -10.22 2.19 -5.63
C ASP A 60 -11.19 1.29 -4.84
N HIS A 61 -10.79 0.05 -4.55
CA HIS A 61 -11.62 -0.88 -3.78
C HIS A 61 -11.91 -0.28 -2.41
N ALA A 62 -13.20 -0.26 -2.05
CA ALA A 62 -13.65 0.17 -0.74
C ALA A 62 -13.16 -0.81 0.34
N VAL A 63 -12.76 -0.28 1.49
CA VAL A 63 -12.37 -1.09 2.65
C VAL A 63 -13.34 -0.84 3.80
N ALA A 64 -13.67 -1.88 4.55
CA ALA A 64 -14.47 -1.83 5.76
C ALA A 64 -13.56 -1.84 7.00
N PRO A 65 -14.09 -1.48 8.19
CA PRO A 65 -13.39 -1.70 9.44
C PRO A 65 -12.93 -3.16 9.57
N ASP A 66 -11.74 -3.36 10.12
CA ASP A 66 -11.06 -4.65 10.31
C ASP A 66 -10.63 -5.39 9.02
N ASP A 67 -10.84 -4.82 7.82
CA ASP A 67 -10.31 -5.37 6.59
C ASP A 67 -8.77 -5.35 6.60
N ARG A 68 -8.19 -6.40 6.00
CA ARG A 68 -6.73 -6.51 5.84
C ARG A 68 -6.36 -6.49 4.37
N VAL A 69 -5.68 -5.42 3.98
CA VAL A 69 -5.12 -5.26 2.64
C VAL A 69 -3.63 -5.53 2.68
N THR A 70 -3.16 -6.40 1.79
CA THR A 70 -1.73 -6.64 1.59
C THR A 70 -1.25 -5.84 0.40
N VAL A 71 -0.24 -5.00 0.62
CA VAL A 71 0.44 -4.24 -0.44
C VAL A 71 1.78 -4.92 -0.74
N LEU A 72 1.96 -5.30 -2.00
CA LEU A 72 3.18 -5.95 -2.48
C LEU A 72 3.80 -5.13 -3.59
N GLN A 73 5.11 -4.91 -3.47
CA GLN A 73 5.91 -4.48 -4.61
C GLN A 73 6.30 -5.73 -5.41
N ALA A 74 5.79 -5.84 -6.63
CA ALA A 74 6.24 -6.80 -7.60
C ALA A 74 7.70 -6.48 -7.95
N VAL A 75 8.60 -7.31 -7.45
CA VAL A 75 9.97 -7.36 -7.95
C VAL A 75 9.95 -8.35 -9.10
N SER A 76 10.20 -7.88 -10.33
CA SER A 76 10.42 -8.79 -11.45
C SER A 76 11.58 -9.69 -11.08
N GLY A 77 11.31 -10.99 -10.87
CA GLY A 77 12.37 -11.98 -10.77
C GLY A 77 13.17 -11.95 -12.05
N GLY A 78 14.49 -11.82 -11.94
CA GLY A 78 15.41 -11.86 -13.08
C GLY A 78 15.37 -13.18 -13.83
#